data_AF-A0A6N2EE81-F1
#
_entry.id   AF-A0A6N2EE81-F1
#
_cell.length_a   1.000
_cell.length_b   1.000
_cell.length_c   1.000
_cell.angle_alpha   90.00
_cell.angle_beta   90.00
_cell.angle_gamma   90.00
#
_symmetry.space_group_name_H-M   'P 1'
#
loop_
_entity.id
_entity.type
_entity.pdbx_description
1 polymer ?
#
loop_
_entity_poly.entity_id
_entity_poly.type
_entity_poly.pdbx_seq_one_letter_code
_entity_poly.pdbx_strand_id
1 'polypeptide(L)'
;MTVSTANAARWINTSAAPEDEMLAVIADLEARLASLRENQHERVRLQSALDAAAGTLETTRSQLSGRFAQLEEKEREIDGEFRVVEAERASVEAERIEVVRRLSDLARTDTVDSALREELKARESALSEREERLAARMEDLEDERRDAERDRQEIEREQARLREQARTQQEQARRLEVLEADLRKRENELDEEFRRFERRKVELSAESDVLRDALGRARAEAERADERVKAEAGRADSLEGKCGDLERDRSRMRSELSRLKRELAEAERLKGTQQHQDGQHKKSRQVGPIIVAIWVLTVGLSALAAFIGVAAESIALGAGMVGVVFSASVLAFLAVARRIWDPAGLVVALFAGTAGVWASAWYSGVQTALASWDLPLHRIPVEIIANIEPATAAFTACLAVGVVVCMACSGSGTLGLTVVAAIGAGFLLGLSDNGGMMPVGAAVAWSALMAAALGRWALARSGSVNEGSRIVEGVPLRPGIS
;
A
#
# COMPACT_ATOMS: atom_id res chain seq x y z
N MET A 1 -128.87 -29.64 -127.48
CA MET A 1 -128.83 -28.76 -128.68
C MET A 1 -128.62 -29.66 -129.89
N THR A 2 -129.46 -29.46 -130.93
CA THR A 2 -129.49 -30.07 -132.29
C THR A 2 -129.53 -31.61 -132.35
N VAL A 3 -130.68 -32.29 -132.44
CA VAL A 3 -131.65 -32.42 -133.57
C VAL A 3 -130.97 -32.64 -134.92
N SER A 4 -131.11 -33.84 -135.49
CA SER A 4 -131.28 -34.03 -136.94
C SER A 4 -131.91 -35.41 -137.21
N THR A 5 -133.23 -35.40 -137.30
CA THR A 5 -134.09 -36.36 -138.00
C THR A 5 -133.97 -36.20 -139.54
N ALA A 6 -134.56 -37.16 -140.29
CA ALA A 6 -134.81 -37.23 -141.75
C ALA A 6 -133.87 -38.21 -142.46
N ASN A 7 -134.28 -39.19 -143.28
CA ASN A 7 -135.53 -39.61 -143.93
C ASN A 7 -135.30 -41.11 -144.27
N ALA A 8 -136.15 -42.12 -144.06
CA ALA A 8 -137.59 -42.30 -144.20
C ALA A 8 -138.13 -42.12 -145.64
N ALA A 9 -138.40 -43.29 -146.25
CA ALA A 9 -139.45 -43.59 -147.23
C ALA A 9 -139.25 -43.19 -148.72
N ARG A 10 -138.94 -44.21 -149.54
CA ARG A 10 -139.39 -44.29 -150.94
C ARG A 10 -139.49 -45.76 -151.40
N TRP A 11 -140.57 -46.43 -151.03
CA TRP A 11 -141.03 -47.67 -151.68
C TRP A 11 -142.55 -47.57 -151.87
N ILE A 12 -142.95 -47.26 -153.10
CA ILE A 12 -144.29 -47.50 -153.65
C ILE A 12 -144.01 -47.98 -155.08
N ASN A 13 -144.18 -49.28 -155.36
CA ASN A 13 -145.28 -49.78 -156.20
C ASN A 13 -145.03 -51.24 -156.65
N THR A 14 -145.84 -52.14 -156.10
CA THR A 14 -146.72 -53.10 -156.80
C THR A 14 -146.21 -53.83 -158.05
N SER A 15 -146.01 -55.16 -157.94
CA SER A 15 -147.08 -56.12 -158.30
C SER A 15 -146.75 -57.56 -157.83
N ALA A 16 -147.58 -58.06 -156.90
CA ALA A 16 -147.83 -59.48 -156.54
C ALA A 16 -146.75 -60.32 -155.81
N ALA A 17 -146.93 -60.55 -154.49
CA ALA A 17 -146.62 -61.80 -153.75
C ALA A 17 -147.08 -61.70 -152.26
N PRO A 18 -147.34 -62.81 -151.54
CA PRO A 18 -148.31 -62.88 -150.41
C PRO A 18 -147.69 -62.94 -148.99
N GLU A 19 -148.43 -62.46 -147.97
CA GLU A 19 -148.42 -62.68 -146.49
C GLU A 19 -147.12 -62.89 -145.66
N ASP A 20 -146.06 -63.52 -146.18
CA ASP A 20 -144.85 -63.88 -145.40
C ASP A 20 -144.03 -62.66 -144.93
N GLU A 21 -144.14 -61.52 -145.62
CA GLU A 21 -143.36 -60.31 -145.30
C GLU A 21 -143.84 -59.60 -144.03
N MET A 22 -145.13 -59.69 -143.67
CA MET A 22 -145.64 -59.06 -142.44
C MET A 22 -145.16 -59.77 -141.18
N LEU A 23 -145.08 -61.09 -141.20
CA LEU A 23 -144.57 -61.87 -140.06
C LEU A 23 -143.08 -61.58 -139.82
N ALA A 24 -142.31 -61.37 -140.88
CA ALA A 24 -140.91 -60.97 -140.78
C ALA A 24 -140.74 -59.59 -140.10
N VAL A 25 -141.63 -58.63 -140.38
CA VAL A 25 -141.60 -57.31 -139.73
C VAL A 25 -141.96 -57.39 -138.24
N ILE A 26 -142.94 -58.22 -137.87
CA ILE A 26 -143.29 -58.42 -136.45
C ILE A 26 -142.11 -59.03 -135.68
N ALA A 27 -141.46 -60.05 -136.28
CA ALA A 27 -140.27 -60.67 -135.69
C ALA A 27 -139.11 -59.67 -135.51
N ASP A 28 -138.88 -58.76 -136.48
CA ASP A 28 -137.87 -57.70 -136.36
C ASP A 28 -138.20 -56.70 -135.24
N LEU A 29 -139.47 -56.33 -135.07
CA LEU A 29 -139.90 -55.43 -134.00
C LEU A 29 -139.77 -56.06 -132.61
N GLU A 30 -140.09 -57.36 -132.46
CA GLU A 30 -139.90 -58.08 -131.20
C GLU A 30 -138.41 -58.21 -130.86
N ALA A 31 -137.56 -58.49 -131.86
CA ALA A 31 -136.11 -58.52 -131.70
C ALA A 31 -135.56 -57.15 -131.27
N ARG A 32 -136.04 -56.05 -131.87
CA ARG A 32 -135.67 -54.68 -131.47
C ARG A 32 -136.15 -54.33 -130.07
N LEU A 33 -137.34 -54.76 -129.66
CA LEU A 33 -137.86 -54.56 -128.30
C LEU A 33 -137.05 -55.34 -127.27
N ALA A 34 -136.66 -56.57 -127.59
CA ALA A 34 -135.76 -57.37 -126.75
C ALA A 34 -134.40 -56.67 -126.59
N SER A 35 -133.81 -56.21 -127.70
CA SER A 35 -132.58 -55.41 -127.73
C SER A 35 -132.69 -54.12 -126.91
N LEU A 36 -133.82 -53.42 -126.98
CA LEU A 36 -134.07 -52.20 -126.20
C LEU A 36 -134.18 -52.49 -124.71
N ARG A 37 -134.88 -53.57 -124.33
CA ARG A 37 -134.97 -54.02 -122.93
C ARG A 37 -133.61 -54.44 -122.39
N GLU A 38 -132.82 -55.15 -123.19
CA GLU A 38 -131.47 -55.56 -122.84
C GLU A 38 -130.56 -54.34 -122.64
N ASN A 39 -130.56 -53.39 -123.57
CA ASN A 39 -129.85 -52.12 -123.42
C ASN A 39 -130.32 -51.33 -122.19
N GLN A 40 -131.62 -51.35 -121.86
CA GLN A 40 -132.15 -50.68 -120.67
C GLN A 40 -131.70 -51.38 -119.39
N HIS A 41 -131.68 -52.71 -119.36
CA HIS A 41 -131.11 -53.49 -118.27
C HIS A 41 -129.62 -53.22 -118.11
N GLU A 42 -128.87 -53.11 -119.21
CA GLU A 42 -127.44 -52.80 -119.19
C GLU A 42 -127.17 -51.38 -118.71
N ARG A 43 -127.97 -50.38 -119.10
CA ARG A 43 -127.88 -49.02 -118.54
C ARG A 43 -128.13 -49.00 -117.03
N VAL A 44 -129.17 -49.69 -116.55
CA VAL A 44 -129.45 -49.77 -115.11
C VAL A 44 -128.29 -50.45 -114.36
N ARG A 45 -127.72 -51.51 -114.95
CA ARG A 45 -126.56 -52.22 -114.37
C ARG A 45 -125.30 -51.36 -114.35
N LEU A 46 -125.02 -50.61 -115.43
CA LEU A 46 -123.89 -49.68 -115.48
C LEU A 46 -124.08 -48.53 -114.50
N GLN A 47 -125.31 -48.04 -114.36
CA GLN A 47 -125.62 -46.95 -113.43
C GLN A 47 -125.47 -47.40 -111.97
N SER A 48 -125.95 -48.60 -111.62
CA SER A 48 -125.71 -49.16 -110.28
C SER A 48 -124.24 -49.45 -110.01
N ALA A 49 -123.47 -49.89 -111.02
CA ALA A 49 -122.02 -50.04 -110.91
C ALA A 49 -121.30 -48.70 -110.73
N LEU A 50 -121.75 -47.65 -111.41
CA LEU A 50 -121.21 -46.28 -111.27
C LEU A 50 -121.50 -45.72 -109.88
N ASP A 51 -122.72 -45.88 -109.37
CA ASP A 51 -123.11 -45.43 -108.03
C ASP A 51 -122.31 -46.18 -106.95
N ALA A 52 -122.12 -47.49 -107.12
CA ALA A 52 -121.26 -48.28 -106.24
C ALA A 52 -119.79 -47.80 -106.27
N ALA A 53 -119.26 -47.54 -107.47
CA ALA A 53 -117.91 -47.01 -107.62
C ALA A 53 -117.76 -45.62 -106.99
N ALA A 54 -118.73 -44.72 -107.20
CA ALA A 54 -118.76 -43.40 -106.57
C ALA A 54 -118.82 -43.50 -105.04
N GLY A 55 -119.62 -44.41 -104.49
CA GLY A 55 -119.66 -44.70 -103.05
C GLY A 55 -118.31 -45.18 -102.50
N THR A 56 -117.61 -46.07 -103.22
CA THR A 56 -116.26 -46.52 -102.84
C THR A 56 -115.23 -45.39 -102.91
N LEU A 57 -115.37 -44.47 -103.87
CA LEU A 57 -114.48 -43.32 -104.01
C LEU A 57 -114.68 -42.30 -102.88
N GLU A 58 -115.93 -42.07 -102.48
CA GLU A 58 -116.24 -41.16 -101.38
C GLU A 58 -115.78 -41.72 -100.01
N THR A 59 -115.94 -43.02 -99.80
CA THR A 59 -115.44 -43.69 -98.59
C THR A 59 -113.91 -43.71 -98.53
N THR A 60 -113.22 -43.96 -99.64
CA THR A 60 -111.74 -43.84 -99.67
C THR A 60 -111.27 -42.41 -99.48
N ARG A 61 -111.96 -41.42 -100.06
CA ARG A 61 -111.68 -39.99 -99.85
C ARG A 61 -111.82 -39.60 -98.38
N SER A 62 -112.88 -40.03 -97.70
CA SER A 62 -113.08 -39.71 -96.28
C SER A 62 -112.02 -40.38 -95.40
N GLN A 63 -111.64 -41.63 -95.70
CA GLN A 63 -110.56 -42.33 -95.00
C GLN A 63 -109.20 -41.65 -95.19
N LEU A 64 -108.88 -41.20 -96.42
CA LEU A 64 -107.65 -40.47 -96.70
C LEU A 64 -107.64 -39.12 -95.96
N SER A 65 -108.75 -38.37 -95.98
CA SER A 65 -108.87 -37.12 -95.23
C SER A 65 -108.68 -37.33 -93.73
N GLY A 66 -109.25 -38.41 -93.17
CA GLY A 66 -109.05 -38.77 -91.77
C GLY A 66 -107.60 -39.10 -91.44
N ARG A 67 -106.90 -39.82 -92.33
CA ARG A 67 -105.46 -40.11 -92.18
C ARG A 67 -104.59 -38.86 -92.28
N PHE A 68 -104.90 -37.94 -93.19
CA PHE A 68 -104.17 -36.67 -93.30
C PHE A 68 -104.30 -35.85 -92.01
N ALA A 69 -105.51 -35.73 -91.45
CA ALA A 69 -105.71 -35.02 -90.18
C ALA A 69 -104.90 -35.65 -89.02
N GLN A 70 -104.86 -36.99 -88.94
CA GLN A 70 -104.05 -37.69 -87.94
C GLN A 70 -102.54 -37.50 -88.14
N LEU A 71 -102.07 -37.40 -89.39
CA LEU A 71 -100.66 -37.14 -89.67
C LEU A 71 -100.27 -35.71 -89.30
N GLU A 72 -101.10 -34.72 -89.61
CA GLU A 72 -100.84 -33.34 -89.18
C GLU A 72 -100.86 -33.18 -87.66
N GLU A 73 -101.71 -33.92 -86.96
CA GLU A 73 -101.73 -33.93 -85.50
C GLU A 73 -100.44 -34.51 -84.93
N LYS A 74 -99.97 -35.65 -85.47
CA LYS A 74 -98.69 -36.25 -85.09
C LYS A 74 -97.49 -35.37 -85.43
N GLU A 75 -97.51 -34.68 -86.56
CA GLU A 75 -96.45 -33.73 -86.93
C GLU A 75 -96.37 -32.59 -85.91
N ARG A 76 -97.51 -32.02 -85.51
CA ARG A 76 -97.56 -30.99 -84.46
C ARG A 76 -97.10 -31.50 -83.10
N GLU A 77 -97.42 -32.75 -82.75
CA GLU A 77 -96.96 -33.39 -81.51
C GLU A 77 -95.43 -33.55 -81.53
N ILE A 78 -94.86 -34.07 -82.63
CA ILE A 78 -93.42 -34.23 -82.81
C ILE A 78 -92.70 -32.87 -82.77
N ASP A 79 -93.22 -31.85 -83.44
CA ASP A 79 -92.67 -30.49 -83.39
C ASP A 79 -92.71 -29.91 -81.97
N GLY A 80 -93.77 -30.23 -81.22
CA GLY A 80 -93.91 -29.88 -79.81
C GLY A 80 -92.82 -30.53 -78.95
N GLU A 81 -92.64 -31.84 -79.08
CA GLU A 81 -91.59 -32.59 -78.38
C GLU A 81 -90.20 -32.10 -78.77
N PHE A 82 -89.95 -31.80 -80.04
CA PHE A 82 -88.67 -31.30 -80.51
C PHE A 82 -88.30 -29.96 -79.87
N ARG A 83 -89.27 -29.05 -79.74
CA ARG A 83 -89.07 -27.76 -79.03
C ARG A 83 -88.78 -27.94 -77.55
N VAL A 84 -89.43 -28.91 -76.90
CA VAL A 84 -89.15 -29.25 -75.50
C VAL A 84 -87.72 -29.77 -75.36
N VAL A 85 -87.30 -30.68 -76.24
CA VAL A 85 -85.93 -31.22 -76.26
C VAL A 85 -84.90 -30.13 -76.53
N GLU A 86 -85.15 -29.20 -77.45
CA GLU A 86 -84.27 -28.06 -77.68
C GLU A 86 -84.15 -27.15 -76.46
N ALA A 87 -85.27 -26.88 -75.78
CA ALA A 87 -85.28 -26.09 -74.56
C ALA A 87 -84.51 -26.77 -73.41
N GLU A 88 -84.71 -28.08 -73.22
CA GLU A 88 -83.96 -28.86 -72.24
C GLU A 88 -82.47 -28.87 -72.56
N ARG A 89 -82.09 -29.06 -73.83
CA ARG A 89 -80.68 -29.01 -74.26
C ARG A 89 -80.04 -27.65 -73.97
N ALA A 90 -80.76 -26.55 -74.22
CA ALA A 90 -80.28 -25.21 -73.92
C ALA A 90 -80.10 -25.00 -72.40
N SER A 91 -81.02 -25.53 -71.59
CA SER A 91 -80.92 -25.47 -70.12
C SER A 91 -79.70 -26.23 -69.60
N VAL A 92 -79.48 -27.45 -70.10
CA VAL A 92 -78.33 -28.28 -69.70
C VAL A 92 -77.00 -27.61 -70.06
N GLU A 93 -76.89 -26.99 -71.23
CA GLU A 93 -75.65 -26.30 -71.61
C GLU A 93 -75.40 -25.06 -70.73
N ALA A 94 -76.46 -24.33 -70.36
CA ALA A 94 -76.34 -23.19 -69.45
C ALA A 94 -75.85 -23.62 -68.05
N GLU A 95 -76.38 -24.72 -67.51
CA GLU A 95 -75.92 -25.29 -66.24
C GLU A 95 -74.46 -25.75 -66.31
N ARG A 96 -74.06 -26.40 -67.42
CA ARG A 96 -72.68 -26.83 -67.65
C ARG A 96 -71.70 -25.65 -67.62
N ILE A 97 -72.04 -24.54 -68.28
CA ILE A 97 -71.21 -23.32 -68.29
C ILE A 97 -71.06 -22.77 -66.87
N GLU A 98 -72.14 -22.71 -66.09
CA GLU A 98 -72.09 -22.21 -64.71
C GLU A 98 -71.26 -23.12 -63.79
N VAL A 99 -71.34 -24.44 -63.95
CA VAL A 99 -70.50 -25.39 -63.20
C VAL A 99 -69.01 -25.20 -63.53
N VAL A 100 -68.66 -25.07 -64.82
CA VAL A 100 -67.27 -24.81 -65.24
C VAL A 100 -66.75 -23.49 -64.68
N ARG A 101 -67.60 -22.45 -64.66
CA ARG A 101 -67.28 -21.15 -64.07
C ARG A 101 -67.00 -21.28 -62.58
N ARG A 102 -67.88 -21.95 -61.82
CA ARG A 102 -67.71 -22.20 -60.38
C ARG A 102 -66.45 -23.01 -60.07
N LEU A 103 -66.16 -24.06 -60.85
CA LEU A 103 -64.94 -24.85 -60.69
C LEU A 103 -63.67 -24.02 -60.95
N SER A 104 -63.71 -23.10 -61.92
CA SER A 104 -62.60 -22.18 -62.18
C SER A 104 -62.40 -21.16 -61.05
N ASP A 105 -63.50 -20.68 -60.45
CA ASP A 105 -63.45 -19.78 -59.29
C ASP A 105 -62.90 -20.51 -58.05
N LEU A 106 -63.33 -21.76 -57.80
CA LEU A 106 -62.82 -22.62 -56.72
C LEU A 106 -61.33 -22.96 -56.89
N ALA A 107 -60.89 -23.30 -58.11
CA ALA A 107 -59.49 -23.56 -58.38
C ALA A 107 -58.60 -22.33 -58.10
N ARG A 108 -59.11 -21.12 -58.35
CA ARG A 108 -58.40 -19.87 -58.01
C ARG A 108 -58.29 -19.67 -56.50
N THR A 109 -59.35 -19.92 -55.74
CA THR A 109 -59.30 -19.77 -54.27
C THR A 109 -58.34 -20.76 -53.61
N ASP A 110 -58.27 -22.01 -54.09
CA ASP A 110 -57.31 -23.00 -53.54
C ASP A 110 -55.85 -22.63 -53.85
N THR A 111 -55.57 -22.02 -55.01
CA THR A 111 -54.23 -21.52 -55.33
C THR A 111 -53.84 -20.30 -54.49
N VAL A 112 -54.81 -19.44 -54.14
CA VAL A 112 -54.58 -18.28 -53.26
C VAL A 112 -54.38 -18.73 -51.82
N ASP A 113 -55.17 -19.68 -51.32
CA ASP A 113 -55.03 -20.23 -49.96
C ASP A 113 -53.73 -21.00 -49.77
N SER A 114 -53.30 -21.78 -50.77
CA SER A 114 -52.00 -22.46 -50.74
C SER A 114 -50.84 -21.46 -50.81
N ALA A 115 -50.93 -20.41 -51.63
CA ALA A 115 -49.94 -19.34 -51.66
C ALA A 115 -49.87 -18.56 -50.34
N LEU A 116 -51.00 -18.25 -49.71
CA LEU A 116 -51.06 -17.58 -48.41
C LEU A 116 -50.48 -18.46 -47.28
N ARG A 117 -50.73 -19.77 -47.29
CA ARG A 117 -50.14 -20.70 -46.32
C ARG A 117 -48.62 -20.79 -46.46
N GLU A 118 -48.10 -20.84 -47.69
CA GLU A 118 -46.65 -20.84 -47.91
C GLU A 118 -46.03 -19.47 -47.57
N GLU A 119 -46.72 -18.35 -47.84
CA GLU A 119 -46.27 -17.02 -47.41
C GLU A 119 -46.26 -16.89 -45.87
N LEU A 120 -47.28 -17.43 -45.18
CA LEU A 120 -47.32 -17.46 -43.72
C LEU A 120 -46.20 -18.33 -43.13
N LYS A 121 -45.97 -19.54 -43.65
CA LYS A 121 -44.83 -20.38 -43.23
C LYS A 121 -43.50 -19.68 -43.46
N ALA A 122 -43.33 -18.99 -44.59
CA ALA A 122 -42.12 -18.22 -44.89
C ALA A 122 -41.95 -17.02 -43.95
N ARG A 123 -43.04 -16.36 -43.54
CA ARG A 123 -43.01 -15.29 -42.53
C ARG A 123 -42.73 -15.82 -41.14
N GLU A 124 -43.32 -16.95 -40.74
CA GLU A 124 -43.06 -17.62 -39.47
C GLU A 124 -41.61 -18.07 -39.36
N SER A 125 -41.05 -18.69 -40.40
CA SER A 125 -39.63 -19.07 -40.41
C SER A 125 -38.71 -17.86 -40.36
N ALA A 126 -39.02 -16.78 -41.09
CA ALA A 126 -38.27 -15.53 -41.03
C ALA A 126 -38.36 -14.83 -39.66
N LEU A 127 -39.51 -14.94 -38.97
CA LEU A 127 -39.66 -14.44 -37.60
C LEU A 127 -38.86 -15.28 -36.60
N SER A 128 -38.92 -16.61 -36.69
CA SER A 128 -38.12 -17.52 -35.86
C SER A 128 -36.63 -17.26 -36.02
N GLU A 129 -36.15 -17.10 -37.25
CA GLU A 129 -34.73 -16.79 -37.51
C GLU A 129 -34.34 -15.42 -36.92
N ARG A 130 -35.24 -14.43 -36.99
CA ARG A 130 -35.02 -13.12 -36.39
C ARG A 130 -35.00 -13.19 -34.86
N GLU A 131 -35.86 -13.99 -34.24
CA GLU A 131 -35.87 -14.21 -32.79
C GLU A 131 -34.58 -14.89 -32.33
N GLU A 132 -34.10 -15.92 -33.03
CA GLU A 132 -32.81 -16.58 -32.74
C GLU A 132 -31.64 -15.60 -32.88
N ARG A 133 -31.61 -14.78 -33.95
CA ARG A 133 -30.59 -13.74 -34.12
C ARG A 133 -30.62 -12.68 -33.01
N LEU A 134 -31.80 -12.32 -32.53
CA LEU A 134 -31.95 -11.39 -31.41
C LEU A 134 -31.50 -12.02 -30.09
N ALA A 135 -31.84 -13.29 -29.84
CA ALA A 135 -31.40 -14.03 -28.68
C ALA A 135 -29.87 -14.13 -28.61
N ALA A 136 -29.22 -14.54 -29.71
CA ALA A 136 -27.77 -14.59 -29.81
C ALA A 136 -27.12 -13.22 -29.55
N ARG A 137 -27.69 -12.15 -30.13
CA ARG A 137 -27.18 -10.79 -29.92
C ARG A 137 -27.36 -10.29 -28.48
N MET A 138 -28.42 -10.71 -27.79
CA MET A 138 -28.59 -10.38 -26.36
C MET A 138 -27.54 -11.11 -25.52
N GLU A 139 -27.25 -12.37 -25.81
CA GLU A 139 -26.20 -13.14 -25.13
C GLU A 139 -24.82 -12.50 -25.33
N ASP A 140 -24.47 -12.13 -26.57
CA ASP A 140 -23.23 -11.40 -26.87
C ASP A 140 -23.13 -10.10 -26.06
N LEU A 141 -24.22 -9.32 -25.99
CA LEU A 141 -24.24 -8.06 -25.22
C LEU A 141 -24.15 -8.28 -23.70
N GLU A 142 -24.71 -9.38 -23.19
CA GLU A 142 -24.56 -9.75 -21.78
C GLU A 142 -23.12 -10.13 -21.45
N ASP A 143 -22.44 -10.85 -22.35
CA ASP A 143 -21.04 -11.21 -22.19
C ASP A 143 -20.12 -9.99 -22.32
N GLU A 144 -20.35 -9.10 -23.29
CA GLU A 144 -19.66 -7.81 -23.39
C GLU A 144 -19.85 -6.97 -22.12
N ARG A 145 -21.05 -6.98 -21.53
CA ARG A 145 -21.32 -6.29 -20.27
C ARG A 145 -20.55 -6.91 -19.10
N ARG A 146 -20.48 -8.25 -19.00
CA ARG A 146 -19.71 -8.95 -17.97
C ARG A 146 -18.21 -8.67 -18.10
N ASP A 147 -17.69 -8.60 -19.32
CA ASP A 147 -16.31 -8.19 -19.60
C ASP A 147 -16.06 -6.75 -19.15
N ALA A 148 -16.93 -5.81 -19.53
CA ALA A 148 -16.82 -4.42 -19.12
C ALA A 148 -16.90 -4.23 -17.57
N GLU A 149 -17.74 -5.03 -16.89
CA GLU A 149 -17.81 -5.03 -15.43
C GLU A 149 -16.52 -5.58 -14.79
N ARG A 150 -15.88 -6.60 -15.40
CA ARG A 150 -14.57 -7.12 -14.98
C ARG A 150 -13.47 -6.09 -15.16
N ASP A 151 -13.40 -5.46 -16.34
CA ASP A 151 -12.42 -4.42 -16.64
C ASP A 151 -12.55 -3.24 -15.69
N ARG A 152 -13.80 -2.82 -15.40
CA ARG A 152 -14.06 -1.75 -14.42
C ARG A 152 -13.53 -2.11 -13.03
N GLN A 153 -13.77 -3.34 -12.56
CA GLN A 153 -13.24 -3.79 -11.27
C GLN A 153 -11.70 -3.84 -11.26
N GLU A 154 -11.08 -4.23 -12.37
CA GLU A 154 -9.62 -4.23 -12.51
C GLU A 154 -9.07 -2.80 -12.44
N ILE A 155 -9.66 -1.85 -13.18
CA ILE A 155 -9.30 -0.43 -13.13
C ILE A 155 -9.48 0.13 -11.71
N GLU A 156 -10.57 -0.21 -11.01
CA GLU A 156 -10.79 0.22 -9.63
C GLU A 156 -9.72 -0.32 -8.67
N ARG A 157 -9.28 -1.58 -8.85
CA ARG A 157 -8.18 -2.18 -8.08
C ARG A 157 -6.85 -1.51 -8.40
N GLU A 158 -6.56 -1.23 -9.67
CA GLU A 158 -5.35 -0.52 -10.09
C GLU A 158 -5.31 0.92 -9.54
N GLN A 159 -6.42 1.64 -9.59
CA GLN A 159 -6.53 2.97 -8.99
C GLN A 159 -6.32 2.92 -7.47
N ALA A 160 -6.85 1.91 -6.78
CA ALA A 160 -6.61 1.73 -5.35
C ALA A 160 -5.12 1.49 -5.05
N ARG A 161 -4.47 0.61 -5.82
CA ARG A 161 -3.02 0.35 -5.72
C ARG A 161 -2.19 1.61 -5.97
N LEU A 162 -2.51 2.38 -7.01
CA LEU A 162 -1.81 3.63 -7.33
C LEU A 162 -2.00 4.68 -6.23
N ARG A 163 -3.20 4.80 -5.65
CA ARG A 163 -3.45 5.71 -4.52
C ARG A 163 -2.66 5.29 -3.28
N GLU A 164 -2.57 3.99 -3.01
CA GLU A 164 -1.76 3.46 -1.91
C GLU A 164 -0.25 3.70 -2.14
N GLN A 165 0.24 3.49 -3.36
CA GLN A 165 1.60 3.84 -3.75
C GLN A 165 1.89 5.34 -3.60
N ALA A 166 0.96 6.21 -4.02
CA ALA A 166 1.10 7.65 -3.83
C ALA A 166 1.13 8.06 -2.35
N ARG A 167 0.30 7.42 -1.50
CA ARG A 167 0.33 7.63 -0.04
C ARG A 167 1.65 7.20 0.57
N THR A 168 2.15 6.02 0.21
CA THR A 168 3.45 5.53 0.73
C THR A 168 4.61 6.42 0.27
N GLN A 169 4.60 6.91 -0.98
CA GLN A 169 5.56 7.90 -1.45
C GLN A 169 5.45 9.23 -0.69
N GLN A 170 4.24 9.71 -0.41
CA GLN A 170 4.03 10.93 0.37
C GLN A 170 4.53 10.77 1.82
N GLU A 171 4.31 9.61 2.43
CA GLU A 171 4.84 9.29 3.76
C GLU A 171 6.37 9.21 3.77
N GLN A 172 6.97 8.61 2.74
CA GLN A 172 8.43 8.59 2.57
C GLN A 172 8.99 10.00 2.41
N ALA A 173 8.36 10.86 1.60
CA ALA A 173 8.76 12.25 1.42
C ALA A 173 8.69 13.04 2.74
N ARG A 174 7.61 12.87 3.52
CA ARG A 174 7.50 13.49 4.86
C ARG A 174 8.57 13.00 5.83
N ARG A 175 8.90 11.70 5.80
CA ARG A 175 9.99 11.15 6.63
C ARG A 175 11.34 11.77 6.24
N LEU A 176 11.60 11.94 4.95
CA LEU A 176 12.81 12.62 4.47
C LEU A 176 12.85 14.08 4.91
N GLU A 177 11.74 14.81 4.81
CA GLU A 177 11.65 16.21 5.27
C GLU A 177 11.95 16.36 6.77
N VAL A 178 11.41 15.45 7.60
CA VAL A 178 11.72 15.42 9.04
C VAL A 178 13.20 15.12 9.29
N LEU A 179 13.77 14.14 8.58
CA LEU A 179 15.19 13.81 8.71
C LEU A 179 16.10 14.96 8.26
N GLU A 180 15.75 15.67 7.19
CA GLU A 180 16.48 16.86 6.74
C GLU A 180 16.41 17.99 7.77
N ALA A 181 15.25 18.22 8.39
CA ALA A 181 15.10 19.20 9.45
C ALA A 181 15.95 18.86 10.68
N ASP A 182 15.97 17.58 11.08
CA ASP A 182 16.81 17.09 12.18
C ASP A 182 18.30 17.20 11.87
N LEU A 183 18.71 16.88 10.63
CA LEU A 183 20.10 17.04 10.19
C LEU A 183 20.53 18.50 10.20
N ARG A 184 19.69 19.42 9.71
CA ARG A 184 19.95 20.87 9.79
C ARG A 184 20.06 21.35 11.22
N LYS A 185 19.24 20.82 12.13
CA LYS A 185 19.33 21.16 13.55
C LYS A 185 20.67 20.71 14.14
N ARG A 186 21.11 19.48 13.85
CA ARG A 186 22.41 18.96 14.28
C ARG A 186 23.58 19.75 13.68
N GLU A 187 23.48 20.15 12.41
CA GLU A 187 24.47 21.00 11.74
C GLU A 187 24.61 22.35 12.46
N ASN A 188 23.48 23.00 12.79
CA ASN A 188 23.49 24.25 13.56
C ASN A 188 24.08 24.06 14.98
N GLU A 189 23.72 22.98 15.67
CA GLU A 189 24.27 22.66 16.99
C GLU A 189 25.80 22.45 16.95
N LEU A 190 26.29 21.72 15.94
CA LEU A 190 27.72 21.51 15.67
C LEU A 190 28.44 22.83 15.36
N ASP A 191 27.85 23.69 14.54
CA ASP A 191 28.40 25.02 14.24
C ASP A 191 28.50 25.91 15.49
N GLU A 192 27.50 25.85 16.38
CA GLU A 192 27.53 26.57 17.65
C GLU A 192 28.59 26.02 18.61
N GLU A 193 28.77 24.70 18.65
CA GLU A 193 29.87 24.07 19.40
C GLU A 193 31.23 24.46 18.84
N PHE A 194 31.39 24.47 17.52
CA PHE A 194 32.63 24.88 16.86
C PHE A 194 32.97 26.35 17.15
N ARG A 195 31.97 27.25 17.09
CA ARG A 195 32.14 28.66 17.48
C ARG A 195 32.50 28.81 18.96
N ARG A 196 31.92 28.00 19.85
CA ARG A 196 32.30 27.97 21.28
C ARG A 196 33.73 27.50 21.48
N PHE A 197 34.15 26.48 20.72
CA PHE A 197 35.52 25.98 20.76
C PHE A 197 36.52 27.04 20.28
N GLU A 198 36.26 27.72 19.16
CA GLU A 198 37.13 28.80 18.66
C GLU A 198 37.22 29.97 19.65
N ARG A 199 36.10 30.37 20.28
CA ARG A 199 36.13 31.37 21.36
C ARG A 199 37.01 30.94 22.53
N ARG A 200 36.86 29.70 23.01
CA ARG A 200 37.70 29.16 24.09
C ARG A 200 39.17 29.12 23.71
N LYS A 201 39.48 28.78 22.45
CA LYS A 201 40.86 28.75 21.96
C LYS A 201 41.48 30.15 21.98
N VAL A 202 40.73 31.17 21.57
CA VAL A 202 41.16 32.58 21.67
C VAL A 202 41.34 32.99 23.13
N GLU A 203 40.38 32.68 24.01
CA GLU A 203 40.47 32.96 25.46
C GLU A 203 41.72 32.30 26.07
N LEU A 204 41.97 31.03 25.77
CA LEU A 204 43.13 30.28 26.27
C LEU A 204 44.45 30.87 25.74
N SER A 205 44.47 31.34 24.49
CA SER A 205 45.63 32.03 23.93
C SER A 205 45.91 33.37 24.61
N ALA A 206 44.85 34.14 24.91
CA ALA A 206 44.96 35.40 25.65
C ALA A 206 45.44 35.15 27.09
N GLU A 207 44.92 34.13 27.78
CA GLU A 207 45.41 33.74 29.10
C GLU A 207 46.89 33.31 29.08
N SER A 208 47.30 32.57 28.03
CA SER A 208 48.71 32.18 27.85
C SER A 208 49.63 33.39 27.68
N ASP A 209 49.20 34.39 26.91
CA ASP A 209 49.97 35.63 26.73
C ASP A 209 50.04 36.44 28.04
N VAL A 210 48.94 36.55 28.78
CA VAL A 210 48.92 37.19 30.11
C VAL A 210 49.87 36.49 31.10
N LEU A 211 49.88 35.15 31.11
CA LEU A 211 50.80 34.37 31.94
C LEU A 211 52.25 34.57 31.50
N ARG A 212 52.52 34.65 30.19
CA ARG A 212 53.85 34.93 29.65
C ARG A 212 54.35 36.30 30.09
N ASP A 213 53.50 37.32 30.02
CA ASP A 213 53.80 38.68 30.47
C ASP A 213 54.00 38.77 31.98
N ALA A 214 53.17 38.07 32.77
CA ALA A 214 53.33 37.97 34.22
C ALA A 214 54.67 37.32 34.59
N LEU A 215 55.06 36.24 33.90
CA LEU A 215 56.32 35.56 34.11
C LEU A 215 57.52 36.43 33.69
N GLY A 216 57.39 37.20 32.61
CA GLY A 216 58.37 38.22 32.21
C GLY A 216 58.55 39.30 33.26
N ARG A 217 57.46 39.83 33.83
CA ARG A 217 57.50 40.81 34.93
C ARG A 217 58.15 40.24 36.19
N ALA A 218 57.79 39.04 36.60
CA ALA A 218 58.36 38.37 37.76
C ALA A 218 59.88 38.13 37.60
N ARG A 219 60.34 37.75 36.38
CA ARG A 219 61.77 37.64 36.09
C ARG A 219 62.49 38.97 36.20
N ALA A 220 61.93 40.03 35.62
CA ALA A 220 62.52 41.38 35.72
C ALA A 220 62.56 41.89 37.17
N GLU A 221 61.56 41.56 37.98
CA GLU A 221 61.56 41.86 39.42
C GLU A 221 62.62 41.06 40.18
N ALA A 222 62.80 39.78 39.86
CA ALA A 222 63.85 38.94 40.44
C ALA A 222 65.25 39.49 40.09
N GLU A 223 65.50 39.87 38.84
CA GLU A 223 66.78 40.48 38.43
C GLU A 223 67.04 41.80 39.17
N ARG A 224 66.03 42.67 39.29
CA ARG A 224 66.16 43.90 40.10
C ARG A 224 66.43 43.61 41.57
N ALA A 225 65.82 42.55 42.13
CA ALA A 225 66.08 42.13 43.50
C ALA A 225 67.52 41.61 43.65
N ASP A 226 68.02 40.82 42.71
CA ASP A 226 69.41 40.34 42.68
C ASP A 226 70.41 41.49 42.54
N GLU A 227 70.13 42.48 41.69
CA GLU A 227 70.94 43.70 41.60
C GLU A 227 70.95 44.49 42.91
N ARG A 228 69.80 44.60 43.58
CA ARG A 228 69.72 45.21 44.92
C ARG A 228 70.54 44.42 45.93
N VAL A 229 70.45 43.09 45.94
CA VAL A 229 71.24 42.24 46.83
C VAL A 229 72.74 42.40 46.56
N LYS A 230 73.17 42.45 45.29
CA LYS A 230 74.57 42.73 44.93
C LYS A 230 75.02 44.12 45.37
N ALA A 231 74.16 45.13 45.22
CA ALA A 231 74.46 46.49 45.67
C ALA A 231 74.57 46.58 47.20
N GLU A 232 73.66 45.92 47.94
CA GLU A 232 73.74 45.85 49.40
C GLU A 232 74.92 44.99 49.86
N ALA A 233 75.26 43.91 49.16
CA ALA A 233 76.48 43.13 49.43
C ALA A 233 77.73 43.99 49.23
N GLY A 234 77.82 44.77 48.14
CA GLY A 234 78.94 45.71 47.94
C GLY A 234 79.00 46.81 49.01
N ARG A 235 77.84 47.27 49.51
CA ARG A 235 77.80 48.18 50.68
C ARG A 235 78.25 47.48 51.95
N ALA A 236 77.85 46.23 52.15
CA ALA A 236 78.27 45.41 53.28
C ALA A 236 79.79 45.19 53.26
N ASP A 237 80.39 44.86 52.11
CA ASP A 237 81.85 44.75 51.93
C ASP A 237 82.55 46.10 52.22
N SER A 238 81.97 47.22 51.78
CA SER A 238 82.50 48.55 52.10
C SER A 238 82.42 48.85 53.61
N LEU A 239 81.32 48.46 54.26
CA LEU A 239 81.16 48.57 55.71
C LEU A 239 82.10 47.61 56.44
N GLU A 240 82.34 46.41 55.93
CA GLU A 240 83.30 45.45 56.46
C GLU A 240 84.72 46.00 56.32
N GLY A 241 85.06 46.62 55.19
CA GLY A 241 86.32 47.34 55.01
C GLY A 241 86.49 48.46 56.05
N LYS A 242 85.45 49.29 56.25
CA LYS A 242 85.43 50.33 57.29
C LYS A 242 85.51 49.75 58.70
N CYS A 243 84.83 48.63 58.98
CA CYS A 243 84.91 47.92 60.25
C CYS A 243 86.31 47.34 60.45
N GLY A 244 86.97 46.85 59.40
CA GLY A 244 88.34 46.38 59.43
C GLY A 244 89.35 47.53 59.61
N ASP A 245 89.08 48.71 59.06
CA ASP A 245 89.81 49.94 59.37
C ASP A 245 89.61 50.34 60.83
N LEU A 246 88.37 50.35 61.32
CA LEU A 246 88.03 50.59 62.72
C LEU A 246 88.59 49.51 63.65
N GLU A 247 88.75 48.27 63.19
CA GLU A 247 89.33 47.18 63.96
C GLU A 247 90.85 47.25 63.96
N ARG A 248 91.47 47.75 62.88
CA ARG A 248 92.87 48.15 62.85
C ARG A 248 93.13 49.35 63.75
N ASP A 249 92.25 50.35 63.75
CA ASP A 249 92.28 51.48 64.68
C ASP A 249 92.02 51.03 66.11
N ARG A 250 91.07 50.12 66.32
CA ARG A 250 90.83 49.47 67.62
C ARG A 250 92.00 48.62 68.03
N SER A 251 92.74 47.99 67.11
CA SER A 251 93.94 47.20 67.38
C SER A 251 95.13 48.08 67.67
N ARG A 252 95.24 49.25 67.04
CA ARG A 252 96.15 50.34 67.41
C ARG A 252 95.83 50.85 68.81
N MET A 253 94.58 51.22 69.04
CA MET A 253 94.06 51.61 70.35
C MET A 253 94.20 50.48 71.35
N ARG A 254 94.07 49.19 70.99
CA ARG A 254 94.33 48.03 71.86
C ARG A 254 95.82 47.79 72.04
N SER A 255 96.68 48.16 71.10
CA SER A 255 98.13 48.14 71.29
C SER A 255 98.56 49.24 72.26
N GLU A 256 97.88 50.39 72.22
CA GLU A 256 97.96 51.46 73.22
C GLU A 256 97.31 51.02 74.56
N LEU A 257 96.19 50.30 74.50
CA LEU A 257 95.47 49.76 75.66
C LEU A 257 96.14 48.48 76.20
N SER A 258 97.05 47.83 75.48
CA SER A 258 97.91 46.73 75.94
C SER A 258 99.29 47.22 76.33
N ARG A 259 99.68 48.42 75.90
CA ARG A 259 100.68 49.23 76.59
C ARG A 259 100.14 49.66 77.97
N LEU A 260 98.87 50.07 78.06
CA LEU A 260 98.17 50.37 79.33
C LEU A 260 97.72 49.11 80.11
N LYS A 261 97.39 48.00 79.44
CA LYS A 261 97.12 46.71 80.10
C LYS A 261 98.38 45.92 80.43
N ARG A 262 99.57 46.28 79.93
CA ARG A 262 100.83 45.83 80.55
C ARG A 262 101.06 46.47 81.92
N GLU A 263 100.40 47.59 82.20
CA GLU A 263 100.30 48.19 83.54
C GLU A 263 99.08 47.67 84.34
N LEU A 264 98.17 46.90 83.72
CA LEU A 264 96.96 46.35 84.35
C LEU A 264 96.85 44.81 84.27
N ALA A 265 97.92 44.13 83.83
CA ALA A 265 98.03 42.67 83.74
C ALA A 265 99.01 42.11 84.80
N GLU A 266 99.10 42.79 85.95
CA GLU A 266 99.38 42.17 87.25
C GLU A 266 98.10 41.82 88.02
N ALA A 267 96.92 42.27 87.55
CA ALA A 267 95.64 41.94 88.16
C ALA A 267 94.83 41.05 87.21
N GLU A 268 94.47 39.85 87.66
CA GLU A 268 93.43 39.02 87.01
C GLU A 268 93.90 38.14 85.87
N ARG A 269 94.85 37.25 86.23
CA ARG A 269 94.62 35.82 86.03
C ARG A 269 93.21 35.48 86.54
N LEU A 270 92.25 35.16 85.67
CA LEU A 270 91.16 34.18 85.89
C LEU A 270 90.12 34.19 84.74
N LYS A 271 89.90 33.00 84.15
CA LYS A 271 88.73 32.53 83.36
C LYS A 271 88.61 33.07 81.92
N GLY A 272 88.37 32.30 80.86
CA GLY A 272 87.98 30.89 80.69
C GLY A 272 87.11 30.77 79.43
N THR A 273 87.57 29.99 78.44
CA THR A 273 86.84 28.99 77.61
C THR A 273 85.47 29.32 76.97
N GLN A 274 85.37 29.27 75.62
CA GLN A 274 84.57 28.29 74.81
C GLN A 274 83.05 28.58 74.73
N GLN A 275 82.20 28.19 73.77
CA GLN A 275 82.20 27.49 72.46
C GLN A 275 80.70 27.39 72.03
N HIS A 276 80.45 26.89 70.81
CA HIS A 276 79.19 26.33 70.22
C HIS A 276 78.23 27.29 69.49
N GLN A 277 77.87 27.07 68.21
CA GLN A 277 77.32 25.90 67.44
C GLN A 277 75.84 25.56 67.71
N ASP A 278 75.10 25.50 66.60
CA ASP A 278 73.97 24.62 66.20
C ASP A 278 72.86 25.44 65.49
N GLY A 279 72.42 25.09 64.27
CA GLY A 279 71.58 23.92 63.93
C GLY A 279 70.10 24.36 63.98
N GLN A 280 69.12 23.99 63.14
CA GLN A 280 68.96 22.97 62.12
C GLN A 280 67.64 23.26 61.35
N HIS A 281 67.61 22.75 60.12
CA HIS A 281 66.49 22.25 59.31
C HIS A 281 65.06 22.16 59.89
N LYS A 282 64.08 22.65 59.10
CA LYS A 282 62.65 22.29 59.21
C LYS A 282 62.28 21.17 58.22
N LYS A 283 61.78 20.06 58.79
CA LYS A 283 61.21 18.87 58.14
C LYS A 283 59.87 19.18 57.46
N SER A 284 59.72 18.73 56.21
CA SER A 284 58.42 18.61 55.52
C SER A 284 57.71 17.33 55.96
N ARG A 285 56.40 17.44 56.22
CA ARG A 285 55.52 16.34 56.66
C ARG A 285 55.25 15.38 55.49
N GLN A 286 55.61 14.10 55.67
CA GLN A 286 55.20 13.00 54.80
C GLN A 286 53.72 12.63 55.06
N VAL A 287 52.83 12.96 54.12
CA VAL A 287 51.41 12.52 54.11
C VAL A 287 51.22 11.28 53.19
N GLY A 288 52.27 10.86 52.49
CA GLY A 288 52.25 9.74 51.54
C GLY A 288 51.75 8.38 52.07
N PRO A 289 52.15 7.88 53.25
CA PRO A 289 51.85 6.50 53.62
C PRO A 289 50.38 6.24 53.99
N ILE A 290 49.65 7.25 54.47
CA ILE A 290 48.24 7.11 54.86
C ILE A 290 47.34 6.92 53.64
N ILE A 291 47.66 7.60 52.53
CA ILE A 291 46.88 7.54 51.29
C ILE A 291 47.03 6.18 50.59
N VAL A 292 48.25 5.62 50.62
CA VAL A 292 48.51 4.27 50.07
C VAL A 292 47.78 3.20 50.89
N ALA A 293 47.75 3.32 52.22
CA ALA A 293 47.03 2.39 53.08
C ALA A 293 45.52 2.38 52.83
N ILE A 294 44.91 3.56 52.66
CA ILE A 294 43.48 3.69 52.32
C ILE A 294 43.21 3.04 50.95
N TRP A 295 44.07 3.27 49.95
CA TRP A 295 43.90 2.71 48.61
C TRP A 295 43.94 1.17 48.62
N VAL A 296 44.95 0.56 49.26
CA VAL A 296 45.08 -0.90 49.34
C VAL A 296 43.88 -1.53 50.05
N LEU A 297 43.40 -0.90 51.13
CA LEU A 297 42.24 -1.38 51.89
C LEU A 297 40.94 -1.30 51.08
N THR A 298 40.78 -0.24 50.28
CA THR A 298 39.64 -0.04 49.38
C THR A 298 39.57 -1.14 48.31
N VAL A 299 40.70 -1.45 47.67
CA VAL A 299 40.78 -2.47 46.62
C VAL A 299 40.53 -3.86 47.19
N GLY A 300 41.10 -4.19 48.35
CA GLY A 300 40.88 -5.48 49.02
C GLY A 300 39.44 -5.71 49.44
N LEU A 301 38.79 -4.71 50.04
CA LEU A 301 37.38 -4.79 50.44
C LEU A 301 36.43 -4.83 49.24
N SER A 302 36.76 -4.13 48.15
CA SER A 302 35.95 -4.16 46.91
C SER A 302 36.02 -5.53 46.24
N ALA A 303 37.19 -6.18 46.24
CA ALA A 303 37.34 -7.55 45.73
C ALA A 303 36.56 -8.56 46.58
N LEU A 304 36.60 -8.42 47.91
CA LEU A 304 35.83 -9.27 48.82
C LEU A 304 34.32 -9.08 48.64
N ALA A 305 33.85 -7.83 48.55
CA ALA A 305 32.45 -7.50 48.33
C ALA A 305 31.91 -8.08 47.02
N ALA A 306 32.69 -7.96 45.94
CA ALA A 306 32.35 -8.52 44.65
C ALA A 306 32.38 -10.06 44.65
N PHE A 307 33.32 -10.68 45.36
CA PHE A 307 33.36 -12.14 45.56
C PHE A 307 32.13 -12.66 46.32
N ILE A 308 31.71 -11.98 47.40
CA ILE A 308 30.49 -12.37 48.14
C ILE A 308 29.25 -12.20 47.27
N GLY A 309 29.19 -11.16 46.42
CA GLY A 309 28.09 -10.98 45.46
C GLY A 309 27.97 -12.14 44.47
N VAL A 310 29.10 -12.63 43.94
CA VAL A 310 29.14 -13.82 43.07
C VAL A 310 28.76 -15.08 43.84
N ALA A 311 29.28 -15.27 45.05
CA ALA A 311 28.96 -16.42 45.89
C ALA A 311 27.47 -16.46 46.31
N ALA A 312 26.80 -15.31 46.37
CA ALA A 312 25.39 -15.19 46.72
C ALA A 312 24.45 -15.20 45.51
N GLU A 313 24.97 -15.39 44.27
CA GLU A 313 24.22 -15.35 43.01
C GLU A 313 23.33 -14.09 42.86
N SER A 314 23.72 -12.98 43.51
CA SER A 314 22.94 -11.75 43.55
C SER A 314 23.78 -10.56 43.13
N ILE A 315 23.59 -10.15 41.89
CA ILE A 315 24.23 -8.96 41.30
C ILE A 315 23.90 -7.71 42.12
N ALA A 316 22.66 -7.59 42.61
CA ALA A 316 22.24 -6.45 43.44
C ALA A 316 22.99 -6.39 44.77
N LEU A 317 23.22 -7.55 45.41
CA LEU A 317 23.96 -7.63 46.67
C LEU A 317 25.45 -7.32 46.47
N GLY A 318 26.04 -7.82 45.37
CA GLY A 318 27.41 -7.48 44.97
C GLY A 318 27.58 -5.99 44.68
N ALA A 319 26.71 -5.41 43.85
CA ALA A 319 26.72 -3.99 43.51
C ALA A 319 26.49 -3.09 44.75
N GLY A 320 25.58 -3.49 45.64
CA GLY A 320 25.34 -2.80 46.90
C GLY A 320 26.57 -2.76 47.80
N MET A 321 27.24 -3.89 48.00
CA MET A 321 28.44 -3.92 48.85
C MET A 321 29.62 -3.16 48.22
N VAL A 322 29.83 -3.27 46.91
CA VAL A 322 30.85 -2.46 46.21
C VAL A 322 30.55 -0.96 46.34
N GLY A 323 29.27 -0.58 46.22
CA GLY A 323 28.82 0.80 46.43
C GLY A 323 29.10 1.31 47.84
N VAL A 324 28.83 0.51 48.88
CA VAL A 324 29.13 0.86 50.28
C VAL A 324 30.63 1.01 50.52
N VAL A 325 31.45 0.07 50.03
CA VAL A 325 32.91 0.13 50.18
C VAL A 325 33.48 1.36 49.47
N PHE A 326 33.01 1.65 48.26
CA PHE A 326 33.42 2.84 47.52
C PHE A 326 33.05 4.13 48.27
N SER A 327 31.84 4.20 48.81
CA SER A 327 31.34 5.35 49.57
C SER A 327 32.15 5.59 50.85
N ALA A 328 32.44 4.52 51.59
CA ALA A 328 33.30 4.60 52.78
C ALA A 328 34.70 5.12 52.43
N SER A 329 35.22 4.74 51.26
CA SER A 329 36.53 5.17 50.78
C SER A 329 36.54 6.63 50.35
N VAL A 330 35.50 7.10 49.65
CA VAL A 330 35.30 8.52 49.34
C VAL A 330 35.24 9.36 50.62
N LEU A 331 34.47 8.92 51.62
CA LEU A 331 34.38 9.59 52.92
C LEU A 331 35.72 9.60 53.67
N ALA A 332 36.50 8.51 53.61
CA ALA A 332 37.84 8.45 54.18
C ALA A 332 38.79 9.45 53.52
N PHE A 333 38.75 9.58 52.18
CA PHE A 333 39.53 10.57 51.45
C PHE A 333 39.12 12.02 51.80
N LEU A 334 37.82 12.28 51.95
CA LEU A 334 37.31 13.58 52.41
C LEU A 334 37.76 13.90 53.84
N ALA A 335 37.80 12.89 54.72
CA ALA A 335 38.29 13.05 56.09
C ALA A 335 39.79 13.37 56.13
N VAL A 336 40.61 12.68 55.33
CA VAL A 336 42.06 12.97 55.21
C VAL A 336 42.29 14.37 54.65
N ALA A 337 41.47 14.81 53.69
CA ALA A 337 41.49 16.17 53.15
C ALA A 337 40.93 17.24 54.12
N ARG A 338 40.45 16.85 55.31
CA ARG A 338 39.74 17.70 56.28
C ARG A 338 38.53 18.45 55.69
N ARG A 339 37.85 17.80 54.74
CA ARG A 339 36.69 18.32 54.00
C ARG A 339 35.51 17.36 54.07
N ILE A 340 35.18 16.90 55.27
CA ILE A 340 34.07 15.95 55.50
C ILE A 340 32.73 16.53 54.98
N TRP A 341 32.61 17.86 54.97
CA TRP A 341 31.40 18.59 54.55
C TRP A 341 31.46 19.11 53.11
N ASP A 342 32.34 18.58 52.25
CA ASP A 342 32.32 18.93 50.83
C ASP A 342 31.02 18.39 50.19
N PRO A 343 30.08 19.26 49.77
CA PRO A 343 28.79 18.80 49.24
C PRO A 343 28.96 17.93 48.01
N ALA A 344 29.97 18.19 47.18
CA ALA A 344 30.24 17.39 45.99
C ALA A 344 30.69 15.97 46.35
N GLY A 345 31.58 15.83 47.33
CA GLY A 345 32.06 14.54 47.81
C GLY A 345 30.98 13.72 48.51
N LEU A 346 30.09 14.38 49.27
CA LEU A 346 28.95 13.75 49.92
C LEU A 346 27.92 13.23 48.91
N VAL A 347 27.64 13.98 47.84
CA VAL A 347 26.73 13.53 46.78
C VAL A 347 27.28 12.28 46.08
N VAL A 348 28.59 12.25 45.78
CA VAL A 348 29.24 11.07 45.17
C VAL A 348 29.16 9.86 46.11
N ALA A 349 29.44 10.05 47.41
CA ALA A 349 29.35 8.97 48.39
C ALA A 349 27.90 8.46 48.57
N LEU A 350 26.90 9.33 48.63
CA LEU A 350 25.50 8.91 48.73
C LEU A 350 25.02 8.20 47.46
N PHE A 351 25.41 8.69 46.28
CA PHE A 351 25.03 8.08 45.01
C PHE A 351 25.66 6.69 44.83
N ALA A 352 26.95 6.54 45.17
CA ALA A 352 27.60 5.25 45.15
C ALA A 352 27.04 4.29 46.21
N GLY A 353 26.68 4.79 47.40
CA GLY A 353 26.13 3.97 48.47
C GLY A 353 24.76 3.39 48.15
N THR A 354 24.02 4.04 47.25
CA THR A 354 22.71 3.57 46.77
C THR A 354 22.81 2.67 45.52
N ALA A 355 24.02 2.30 45.08
CA ALA A 355 24.25 1.45 43.91
C ALA A 355 23.44 0.15 43.93
N GLY A 356 23.27 -0.49 45.09
CA GLY A 356 22.46 -1.71 45.20
C GLY A 356 20.97 -1.51 44.86
N VAL A 357 20.43 -0.30 45.04
CA VAL A 357 19.02 0.02 44.80
C VAL A 357 18.77 0.32 43.33
N TRP A 358 19.66 1.09 42.69
CA TRP A 358 19.46 1.52 41.31
C TRP A 358 20.11 0.60 40.28
N ALA A 359 21.13 -0.21 40.64
CA ALA A 359 21.81 -1.08 39.69
C ALA A 359 20.89 -2.15 39.10
N SER A 360 19.94 -2.68 39.87
CA SER A 360 18.96 -3.66 39.37
C SER A 360 17.99 -3.05 38.36
N ALA A 361 17.45 -1.86 38.67
CA ALA A 361 16.58 -1.12 37.77
C ALA A 361 17.32 -0.67 36.50
N TRP A 362 18.58 -0.23 36.65
CA TRP A 362 19.44 0.13 35.53
C TRP A 362 19.73 -1.07 34.64
N TYR A 363 20.11 -2.21 35.23
CA TYR A 363 20.35 -3.45 34.51
C TYR A 363 19.11 -3.86 33.70
N SER A 364 17.94 -3.91 34.34
CA SER A 364 16.66 -4.22 33.66
C SER A 364 16.34 -3.25 32.52
N GLY A 365 16.60 -1.95 32.71
CA GLY A 365 16.44 -0.94 31.66
C GLY A 365 17.36 -1.18 30.47
N VAL A 366 18.63 -1.50 30.71
CA VAL A 366 19.60 -1.83 29.66
C VAL A 366 19.23 -3.13 28.94
N GLN A 367 18.79 -4.17 29.66
CA GLN A 367 18.28 -5.41 29.04
C GLN A 367 17.10 -5.11 28.10
N THR A 368 16.14 -4.32 28.57
CA THR A 368 14.96 -3.95 27.77
C THR A 368 15.34 -3.12 26.54
N ALA A 369 16.28 -2.19 26.69
CA ALA A 369 16.80 -1.39 25.58
C ALA A 369 17.54 -2.25 24.55
N LEU A 370 18.41 -3.17 25.00
CA LEU A 370 19.12 -4.09 24.11
C LEU A 370 18.18 -5.07 23.40
N ALA A 371 17.14 -5.56 24.08
CA ALA A 371 16.11 -6.41 23.48
C ALA A 371 15.28 -5.66 22.42
N SER A 372 15.10 -4.35 22.57
CA SER A 372 14.42 -3.51 21.58
C SER A 372 15.29 -3.15 20.37
N TRP A 373 16.61 -3.31 20.48
CA TRP A 373 17.53 -3.03 19.38
C TRP A 373 17.67 -4.27 18.52
N ASP A 374 17.14 -4.19 17.31
CA ASP A 374 17.26 -5.23 16.28
C ASP A 374 18.69 -5.22 15.70
N LEU A 375 19.65 -5.55 16.56
CA LEU A 375 21.07 -5.56 16.21
C LEU A 375 21.29 -6.73 15.25
N PRO A 376 21.99 -6.51 14.12
CA PRO A 376 22.33 -7.58 13.18
C PRO A 376 23.43 -8.48 13.78
N LEU A 377 23.03 -9.32 14.74
CA LEU A 377 23.90 -10.22 15.52
C LEU A 377 24.52 -11.35 14.68
N HIS A 378 24.11 -11.51 13.41
CA HIS A 378 24.61 -12.55 12.50
C HIS A 378 26.12 -12.49 12.21
N ARG A 379 26.80 -11.39 12.57
CA ARG A 379 28.25 -11.20 12.36
C ARG A 379 29.10 -11.33 13.62
N ILE A 380 28.47 -11.49 14.78
CA ILE A 380 29.17 -11.52 16.07
C ILE A 380 29.30 -12.98 16.53
N PRO A 381 30.50 -13.44 16.95
CA PRO A 381 30.70 -14.76 17.53
C PRO A 381 29.71 -15.02 18.67
N VAL A 382 29.13 -16.22 18.74
CA VAL A 382 28.09 -16.58 19.71
C VAL A 382 28.59 -16.43 21.15
N GLU A 383 29.89 -16.59 21.36
CA GLU A 383 30.57 -16.40 22.65
C GLU A 383 30.49 -14.96 23.15
N ILE A 384 30.51 -13.98 22.23
CA ILE A 384 30.43 -12.55 22.59
C ILE A 384 28.97 -12.16 22.89
N ILE A 385 27.99 -12.81 22.25
CA ILE A 385 26.57 -12.47 22.41
C ILE A 385 26.10 -12.63 23.86
N ALA A 386 26.52 -13.70 24.54
CA ALA A 386 26.19 -13.92 25.95
C ALA A 386 26.77 -12.85 26.89
N ASN A 387 27.88 -12.21 26.49
CA ASN A 387 28.60 -11.23 27.30
C ASN A 387 28.22 -9.76 26.98
N ILE A 388 27.54 -9.48 25.86
CA ILE A 388 27.17 -8.12 25.46
C ILE A 388 26.28 -7.46 26.52
N GLU A 389 25.30 -8.17 27.04
CA GLU A 389 24.33 -7.63 27.99
C GLU A 389 24.97 -7.23 29.33
N PRO A 390 25.71 -8.10 30.05
CA PRO A 390 26.38 -7.71 31.28
C PRO A 390 27.50 -6.69 31.03
N ALA A 391 28.22 -6.77 29.90
CA ALA A 391 29.24 -5.79 29.56
C ALA A 391 28.67 -4.38 29.32
N THR A 392 27.53 -4.29 28.61
CA THR A 392 26.86 -3.01 28.34
C THR A 392 26.27 -2.41 29.60
N ALA A 393 25.66 -3.22 30.47
CA ALA A 393 25.15 -2.75 31.74
C ALA A 393 26.27 -2.26 32.67
N ALA A 394 27.38 -3.02 32.77
CA ALA A 394 28.54 -2.61 33.55
C ALA A 394 29.20 -1.33 32.99
N PHE A 395 29.36 -1.24 31.67
CA PHE A 395 29.91 -0.07 30.99
C PHE A 395 29.08 1.19 31.25
N THR A 396 27.78 1.10 31.06
CA THR A 396 26.85 2.22 31.23
C THR A 396 26.75 2.66 32.69
N ALA A 397 26.76 1.72 33.65
CA ALA A 397 26.83 2.03 35.08
C ALA A 397 28.15 2.74 35.46
N CYS A 398 29.29 2.25 34.95
CA CYS A 398 30.60 2.87 35.16
C CYS A 398 30.66 4.29 34.59
N LEU A 399 30.03 4.51 33.44
CA LEU A 399 29.96 5.81 32.78
C LEU A 399 29.05 6.77 33.57
N ALA A 400 27.90 6.31 34.05
CA ALA A 400 27.01 7.10 34.90
C ALA A 400 27.72 7.58 36.17
N VAL A 401 28.42 6.68 36.88
CA VAL A 401 29.21 7.08 38.06
C VAL A 401 30.37 8.00 37.68
N GLY A 402 31.03 7.75 36.54
CA GLY A 402 32.09 8.62 36.02
C GLY A 402 31.62 10.04 35.77
N VAL A 403 30.43 10.23 35.21
CA VAL A 403 29.81 11.56 35.00
C VAL A 403 29.55 12.27 36.32
N VAL A 404 28.98 11.56 37.31
CA VAL A 404 28.73 12.13 38.65
C VAL A 404 30.05 12.54 39.33
N VAL A 405 31.09 11.70 39.23
CA VAL A 405 32.43 12.02 39.75
C VAL A 405 33.04 13.23 39.02
N CYS A 406 32.85 13.36 37.71
CA CYS A 406 33.34 14.51 36.94
C CYS A 406 32.64 15.81 37.32
N MET A 407 31.32 15.78 37.51
CA MET A 407 30.57 16.93 38.00
C MET A 407 31.06 17.35 39.39
N ALA A 408 31.36 16.40 40.26
CA ALA A 408 31.85 16.66 41.61
C ALA A 408 33.31 17.16 41.66
N CYS A 409 34.20 16.64 40.80
CA CYS A 409 35.63 16.92 40.88
C CYS A 409 36.07 18.13 40.04
N SER A 410 35.20 18.65 39.15
CA SER A 410 35.45 19.82 38.28
C SER A 410 36.73 19.74 37.44
N GLY A 411 37.22 18.53 37.15
CA GLY A 411 38.46 18.30 36.42
C GLY A 411 38.19 17.55 35.12
N SER A 412 38.46 18.16 33.96
CA SER A 412 38.37 17.48 32.66
C SER A 412 39.27 16.24 32.57
N GLY A 413 40.39 16.23 33.32
CA GLY A 413 41.31 15.10 33.40
C GLY A 413 40.71 13.85 34.05
N THR A 414 39.74 13.97 34.96
CA THR A 414 39.09 12.80 35.55
C THR A 414 38.14 12.15 34.55
N LEU A 415 37.54 12.93 33.64
CA LEU A 415 36.61 12.41 32.63
C LEU A 415 37.31 11.48 31.64
N GLY A 416 38.48 11.88 31.13
CA GLY A 416 39.30 11.01 30.27
C GLY A 416 39.67 9.69 30.94
N LEU A 417 40.09 9.73 32.20
CA LEU A 417 40.39 8.52 32.99
C LEU A 417 39.15 7.65 33.23
N THR A 418 37.98 8.26 33.50
CA THR A 418 36.72 7.52 33.71
C THR A 418 36.26 6.78 32.45
N VAL A 419 36.39 7.43 31.28
CA VAL A 419 36.01 6.85 29.99
C VAL A 419 36.97 5.73 29.61
N VAL A 420 38.28 5.94 29.76
CA VAL A 420 39.29 4.90 29.49
C VAL A 420 39.10 3.70 30.42
N ALA A 421 38.79 3.92 31.70
CA ALA A 421 38.49 2.85 32.65
C ALA A 421 37.19 2.10 32.31
N ALA A 422 36.14 2.81 31.89
CA ALA A 422 34.89 2.20 31.46
C ALA A 422 35.11 1.34 30.20
N ILE A 423 35.83 1.85 29.20
CA ILE A 423 36.18 1.11 27.98
C ILE A 423 37.02 -0.13 28.32
N GLY A 424 38.03 0.03 29.18
CA GLY A 424 38.87 -1.08 29.63
C GLY A 424 38.06 -2.16 30.37
N ALA A 425 37.12 -1.76 31.24
CA ALA A 425 36.22 -2.68 31.93
C ALA A 425 35.28 -3.40 30.96
N GLY A 426 34.69 -2.70 29.98
CA GLY A 426 33.84 -3.30 28.95
C GLY A 426 34.60 -4.28 28.07
N PHE A 427 35.84 -3.97 27.70
CA PHE A 427 36.69 -4.83 26.88
C PHE A 427 37.14 -6.09 27.64
N LEU A 428 37.49 -5.95 28.92
CA LEU A 428 37.80 -7.09 29.79
C LEU A 428 36.61 -8.02 29.98
N LEU A 429 35.38 -7.50 29.97
CA LEU A 429 34.16 -8.30 30.04
C LEU A 429 33.82 -8.99 28.70
N GLY A 430 34.12 -8.35 27.56
CA GLY A 430 33.84 -8.91 26.24
C GLY A 430 34.79 -10.02 25.79
N LEU A 431 36.00 -10.10 26.36
CA LEU A 431 37.03 -11.10 26.00
C LEU A 431 37.03 -12.36 26.87
N SER A 432 36.10 -12.48 27.82
CA SER A 432 36.14 -13.54 28.83
C SER A 432 35.25 -14.72 28.46
N ASP A 433 35.88 -15.86 28.15
CA ASP A 433 35.21 -17.15 28.05
C ASP A 433 34.88 -17.69 29.46
N ASN A 434 33.63 -17.55 29.89
CA ASN A 434 32.93 -18.40 30.89
C ASN A 434 33.34 -18.37 32.38
N GLY A 435 33.93 -17.30 32.91
CA GLY A 435 34.17 -17.17 34.36
C GLY A 435 33.34 -16.07 35.03
N GLY A 436 32.37 -16.42 35.89
CA GLY A 436 31.62 -15.47 36.75
C GLY A 436 32.48 -14.58 37.66
N MET A 437 33.80 -14.79 37.66
CA MET A 437 34.80 -14.00 38.39
C MET A 437 35.30 -12.75 37.63
N MET A 438 34.99 -12.59 36.34
CA MET A 438 35.42 -11.42 35.55
C MET A 438 34.61 -10.13 35.77
N PRO A 439 33.28 -10.13 36.00
CA PRO A 439 32.58 -8.92 36.48
C PRO A 439 33.16 -8.38 37.78
N VAL A 440 33.66 -9.29 38.65
CA VAL A 440 34.41 -8.91 39.85
C VAL A 440 35.73 -8.24 39.48
N GLY A 441 36.52 -8.82 38.57
CA GLY A 441 37.77 -8.23 38.09
C GLY A 441 37.60 -6.84 37.48
N ALA A 442 36.57 -6.65 36.65
CA ALA A 442 36.26 -5.36 36.03
C ALA A 442 35.81 -4.30 37.06
N ALA A 443 34.95 -4.68 38.01
CA ALA A 443 34.52 -3.79 39.09
C ALA A 443 35.67 -3.41 40.03
N VAL A 444 36.57 -4.35 40.33
CA VAL A 444 37.77 -4.12 41.15
C VAL A 444 38.76 -3.22 40.42
N ALA A 445 39.03 -3.47 39.13
CA ALA A 445 39.90 -2.63 38.33
C ALA A 445 39.36 -1.20 38.23
N TRP A 446 38.06 -1.04 37.99
CA TRP A 446 37.41 0.27 37.92
C TRP A 446 37.44 1.01 39.26
N SER A 447 37.08 0.34 40.37
CA SER A 447 37.12 0.94 41.71
C SER A 447 38.54 1.34 42.14
N ALA A 448 39.55 0.53 41.82
CA ALA A 448 40.96 0.86 42.06
C ALA A 448 41.40 2.11 41.29
N LEU A 449 41.00 2.22 40.02
CA LEU A 449 41.37 3.32 39.13
C LEU A 449 40.66 4.62 39.53
N MET A 450 39.39 4.55 39.95
CA MET A 450 38.65 5.68 40.51
C MET A 450 39.21 6.12 41.86
N ALA A 451 39.55 5.20 42.75
CA ALA A 451 40.17 5.52 44.04
C ALA A 451 41.54 6.19 43.84
N ALA A 452 42.31 5.77 42.83
CA ALA A 452 43.57 6.43 42.47
C ALA A 452 43.35 7.85 41.91
N ALA A 453 42.34 8.03 41.05
CA ALA A 453 41.98 9.34 40.52
C ALA A 453 41.53 10.32 41.62
N LEU A 454 40.70 9.86 42.55
CA LEU A 454 40.24 10.63 43.70
C LEU A 454 41.38 10.93 44.69
N GLY A 455 42.27 9.97 44.94
CA GLY A 455 43.47 10.19 45.77
C GLY A 455 44.39 11.25 45.17
N ARG A 456 44.60 11.22 43.85
CA ARG A 456 45.38 12.23 43.13
C ARG A 456 44.71 13.61 43.17
N TRP A 457 43.39 13.67 43.04
CA TRP A 457 42.62 14.90 43.15
C TRP A 457 42.72 15.51 44.56
N ALA A 458 42.59 14.69 45.61
CA ALA A 458 42.72 15.12 47.00
C ALA A 458 44.13 15.66 47.29
N LEU A 459 45.17 14.99 46.76
CA LEU A 459 46.56 15.44 46.84
C LEU A 459 46.80 16.77 46.10
N ALA A 460 46.31 16.91 44.88
CA ALA A 460 46.46 18.13 44.10
C ALA A 460 45.84 19.35 44.80
N ARG A 461 44.66 19.19 45.42
CA ARG A 461 44.00 20.28 46.16
C ARG A 461 44.67 20.58 47.50
N SER A 462 45.19 19.59 48.22
CA SER A 462 45.91 19.83 49.49
C SER A 462 47.23 20.58 49.30
N GLY A 463 47.91 20.44 48.16
CA GLY A 463 49.10 21.22 47.81
C GLY A 463 48.80 22.71 47.60
N SER A 464 47.64 23.04 47.02
CA SER A 464 47.26 24.43 46.71
C SER A 464 46.92 25.31 47.93
N VAL A 465 46.64 24.71 49.09
CA VAL A 465 46.22 25.46 50.30
C VAL A 465 47.40 26.11 51.03
N ASN A 466 48.64 25.69 50.77
CA ASN A 466 49.83 26.26 51.42
C ASN A 466 50.45 27.46 50.70
N GLU A 467 50.05 27.76 49.46
CA GLU A 467 50.55 28.94 48.72
C GLU A 467 49.59 30.14 48.77
N GLY A 468 48.31 29.92 49.08
CA GLY A 468 47.29 30.99 49.10
C GLY A 468 47.16 31.79 50.41
N SER A 469 47.83 31.40 51.50
CA SER A 469 47.64 32.04 52.82
C SER A 469 48.68 33.10 53.21
N ARG A 470 49.57 33.51 52.29
CA ARG A 470 50.58 34.55 52.55
C ARG A 470 50.33 35.91 51.90
N ILE A 471 49.18 36.14 51.26
CA ILE A 471 48.90 37.41 50.57
C ILE A 471 47.52 37.96 50.97
N VAL A 472 47.25 38.18 52.26
CA VAL A 472 46.31 39.22 52.72
C VAL A 472 46.68 39.62 54.16
N GLU A 473 47.73 40.41 54.34
CA GLU A 473 47.88 41.26 55.54
C GLU A 473 48.76 42.45 55.17
N GLY A 474 48.17 43.66 55.15
CA GLY A 474 48.93 44.92 55.05
C GLY A 474 48.61 45.82 53.86
N VAL A 475 47.36 46.27 53.71
CA VAL A 475 47.08 47.56 53.05
C VAL A 475 46.50 48.51 54.11
N PRO A 476 47.26 49.52 54.59
CA PRO A 476 46.71 50.53 55.48
C PRO A 476 45.85 51.51 54.66
N LEU A 477 44.58 51.63 55.04
CA LEU A 477 43.68 52.70 54.60
C LEU A 477 44.21 54.06 55.07
N ARG A 478 44.59 54.92 54.12
CA ARG A 478 44.77 56.36 54.35
C ARG A 478 43.40 57.06 54.27
N PRO A 479 43.07 57.98 55.19
CA PRO A 479 41.97 58.92 54.99
C PRO A 479 42.51 60.22 54.36
N GLY A 480 41.77 60.79 53.41
CA GLY A 480 42.02 62.10 52.81
C GLY A 480 40.91 62.39 51.79
N ILE A 481 39.83 63.07 52.19
CA ILE A 481 39.62 64.52 52.02
C ILE A 481 39.76 64.94 50.55
N SER A 482 38.63 64.97 49.85
CA SER A 482 38.04 66.15 49.20
C SER A 482 36.69 65.77 48.59
#